data_AF-A0A928D2H4-F1
#
_entry.id   AF-A0A928D2H4-F1
#
_cell.length_a   1.000
_cell.length_b   1.000
_cell.length_c   1.000
_cell.angle_alpha   90.00
_cell.angle_beta   90.00
_cell.angle_gamma   90.00
#
_symmetry.space_group_name_H-M   'P 1'
#
loop_
_entity.id
_entity.type
_entity.pdbx_description
1 polymer ?
#
loop_
_entity_poly.entity_id
_entity_poly.type
_entity_poly.pdbx_seq_one_letter_code
_entity_poly.pdbx_strand_id
1 'polypeptide(L)'
;MAKTQCRKCGQVYEINKPGVFLCSACGETLPPVAIEVNEANAPAVSAVPAAVTTPIAPAVFQSNTCIATLPGNVEMQLNLVRAGSFNMGSPPFENNCWFNDEKKHTVTLSQDYYMGVTEVTQGQYRAIMKDNPAYFKEDDLPVERVTWHKAMEFCERLNEYAPDGWKFTLPTETQWEFACRAGSKSAYSWGDSLNGDKANCNGNYPY
;
A
#
# COMPACT_ATOMS: atom_id res chain seq x y z
N MET A 1 -17.82 -10.79 32.59
CA MET A 1 -16.96 -11.88 32.10
C MET A 1 -17.61 -13.21 32.49
N ALA A 2 -17.96 -14.06 31.53
CA ALA A 2 -18.60 -15.35 31.81
C ALA A 2 -17.57 -16.30 32.47
N LYS A 3 -17.92 -16.85 33.63
CA LYS A 3 -17.06 -17.81 34.35
C LYS A 3 -17.41 -19.22 33.90
N THR A 4 -16.46 -19.97 33.35
CA THR A 4 -16.66 -21.36 32.93
C THR A 4 -16.71 -22.28 34.16
N GLN A 5 -17.78 -23.07 34.29
CA GLN A 5 -17.97 -24.03 35.39
C GLN A 5 -17.57 -25.45 34.96
N CYS A 6 -16.96 -26.20 35.88
CA CYS A 6 -16.59 -27.59 35.71
C CYS A 6 -17.82 -28.48 35.58
N ARG A 7 -17.90 -29.25 34.50
CA ARG A 7 -19.05 -30.13 34.25
C ARG A 7 -19.14 -31.32 35.20
N LYS A 8 -18.05 -31.64 35.90
CA LYS A 8 -17.97 -32.79 36.82
C LYS A 8 -18.36 -32.45 38.26
N CYS A 9 -18.07 -31.24 38.74
CA CYS A 9 -18.33 -30.85 40.13
C CYS A 9 -19.01 -29.48 40.30
N GLY A 10 -19.27 -28.74 39.22
CA GLY A 10 -19.95 -27.45 39.23
C GLY A 10 -19.10 -26.26 39.72
N GLN A 11 -17.87 -26.49 40.17
CA GLN A 11 -16.96 -25.42 40.61
C GLN A 11 -16.38 -24.65 39.43
N VAL A 12 -16.05 -23.37 39.64
CA VAL A 12 -15.47 -22.52 38.59
C VAL A 12 -14.01 -22.91 38.35
N TYR A 13 -13.59 -22.96 37.09
CA TYR A 13 -12.17 -23.20 36.79
C TYR A 13 -11.32 -21.98 37.12
N GLU A 14 -10.17 -22.21 37.76
CA GLU A 14 -9.19 -21.18 38.07
C GLU A 14 -7.97 -21.29 37.16
N ILE A 15 -7.29 -20.16 36.95
CA ILE A 15 -6.08 -20.09 36.14
C ILE A 15 -4.92 -20.61 36.98
N ASN A 16 -4.37 -21.76 36.60
CA ASN A 16 -3.18 -22.31 37.26
C ASN A 16 -1.89 -21.83 36.56
N LYS A 17 -1.92 -21.74 35.22
CA LYS A 17 -0.84 -21.21 34.36
C LYS A 17 -1.45 -20.49 33.16
N PRO A 18 -0.71 -19.61 32.45
CA PRO A 18 -1.23 -18.92 31.25
C PRO A 18 -1.82 -19.92 30.25
N GLY A 19 -3.11 -19.77 29.94
CA GLY A 19 -3.83 -20.62 28.99
C GLY A 19 -4.26 -22.01 29.50
N VAL A 20 -3.97 -22.37 30.76
CA VAL A 20 -4.34 -23.67 31.35
C VAL A 20 -5.25 -23.46 32.55
N PHE A 21 -6.49 -23.91 32.40
CA PHE A 21 -7.52 -23.84 33.44
C PHE A 21 -7.66 -25.21 34.11
N LEU A 22 -7.58 -25.23 35.45
CA LEU A 22 -7.64 -26.46 36.25
C LEU A 22 -8.74 -26.32 37.32
N CYS A 23 -9.53 -27.39 37.49
CA CYS A 23 -10.48 -27.45 38.59
C CYS A 23 -9.76 -27.91 39.87
N SER A 24 -9.68 -27.04 40.86
CA SER A 24 -9.02 -27.29 42.14
C SER A 24 -9.67 -28.43 42.95
N ALA A 25 -10.96 -28.69 42.75
CA ALA A 25 -11.70 -29.70 43.51
C ALA A 25 -11.57 -31.13 42.96
N CYS A 26 -11.42 -31.30 41.64
CA CYS A 26 -11.42 -32.63 41.01
C CYS A 26 -10.23 -32.90 40.08
N GLY A 27 -9.30 -31.93 39.94
CA GLY A 27 -8.08 -32.06 39.15
C GLY A 27 -8.30 -32.05 37.63
N GLU A 28 -9.52 -31.80 37.16
CA GLU A 28 -9.85 -31.82 35.74
C GLU A 28 -9.35 -30.56 35.04
N THR A 29 -8.70 -30.72 33.89
CA THR A 29 -8.29 -29.64 33.00
C THR A 29 -9.37 -29.35 31.98
N LEU A 30 -9.57 -28.07 31.63
CA LEU A 30 -10.38 -27.73 30.46
C LEU A 30 -9.60 -28.12 29.18
N PRO A 31 -10.14 -29.01 28.33
CA PRO A 31 -9.53 -29.29 27.04
C PRO A 31 -9.61 -28.04 26.13
N PRO A 32 -8.64 -27.84 25.22
CA PRO A 32 -8.74 -26.79 24.21
C PRO A 32 -9.96 -27.05 23.32
N VAL A 33 -10.76 -26.00 23.08
CA VAL A 33 -11.94 -26.09 22.21
C VAL A 33 -11.47 -26.33 20.77
N ALA A 34 -11.61 -27.57 20.28
CA ALA A 34 -11.50 -27.88 18.87
C ALA A 34 -12.82 -27.52 18.18
N ILE A 35 -12.77 -26.66 17.16
CA ILE A 35 -13.91 -26.38 16.29
C ILE A 35 -13.87 -27.44 15.18
N GLU A 36 -14.67 -28.49 15.30
CA GLU A 36 -14.87 -29.47 14.22
C GLU A 36 -16.00 -28.98 13.30
N VAL A 37 -15.70 -28.80 12.02
CA VAL A 37 -16.70 -28.60 10.95
C VAL A 37 -17.12 -29.97 10.41
N ASN A 38 -18.37 -30.36 10.67
CA ASN A 38 -18.97 -31.57 10.11
C ASN A 38 -19.65 -31.26 8.76
N GLU A 39 -19.10 -31.80 7.67
CA GLU A 39 -19.76 -31.88 6.35
C GLU A 39 -20.67 -33.12 6.29
N ALA A 40 -21.93 -33.03 6.72
CA ALA A 40 -23.01 -33.94 6.29
C ALA A 40 -24.38 -33.54 6.89
N ASN A 41 -25.10 -32.63 6.23
CA ASN A 41 -26.55 -32.71 5.97
C ASN A 41 -27.04 -31.38 5.40
N ALA A 42 -27.21 -31.31 4.09
CA ALA A 42 -27.96 -30.23 3.45
C ALA A 42 -29.42 -30.68 3.27
N PRO A 43 -30.42 -30.00 3.88
CA PRO A 43 -31.77 -30.07 3.35
C PRO A 43 -31.84 -29.13 2.14
N ALA A 44 -32.50 -29.57 1.06
CA ALA A 44 -32.78 -28.71 -0.08
C ALA A 44 -33.70 -27.56 0.37
N VAL A 45 -33.21 -26.32 0.30
CA VAL A 45 -34.00 -25.11 0.58
C VAL A 45 -33.94 -24.17 -0.61
N SER A 46 -35.12 -23.71 -0.97
CA SER A 46 -35.48 -22.88 -2.13
C SER A 46 -34.61 -21.63 -2.26
N ALA A 47 -34.23 -21.34 -3.51
CA ALA A 47 -33.44 -20.18 -3.91
C ALA A 47 -34.10 -18.84 -3.48
N VAL A 48 -33.33 -18.03 -2.77
CA VAL A 48 -33.53 -16.59 -2.58
C VAL A 48 -32.51 -15.89 -3.49
N PRO A 49 -32.87 -14.84 -4.27
CA PRO A 49 -31.93 -14.22 -5.18
C PRO A 49 -30.85 -13.49 -4.38
N ALA A 50 -29.59 -13.92 -4.55
CA ALA A 50 -28.43 -13.26 -3.99
C ALA A 50 -28.26 -11.88 -4.64
N ALA A 51 -28.15 -10.85 -3.80
CA ALA A 51 -27.64 -9.55 -4.23
C ALA A 51 -26.25 -9.75 -4.81
N VAL A 52 -26.08 -9.30 -6.05
CA VAL A 52 -24.84 -9.40 -6.83
C VAL A 52 -23.80 -8.48 -6.21
N THR A 53 -22.90 -9.02 -5.38
CA THR A 53 -21.60 -8.43 -5.13
C THR A 53 -20.69 -8.81 -6.29
N THR A 54 -20.51 -7.88 -7.23
CA THR A 54 -19.51 -8.01 -8.29
C THR A 54 -18.11 -8.06 -7.67
N PRO A 55 -17.27 -9.05 -8.00
CA PRO A 55 -15.85 -9.03 -7.64
C PRO A 55 -15.17 -7.86 -8.38
N ILE A 56 -14.42 -7.06 -7.64
CA ILE A 56 -13.56 -6.00 -8.19
C ILE A 56 -12.53 -6.70 -9.10
N ALA A 57 -12.46 -6.29 -10.36
CA ALA A 57 -11.63 -6.94 -11.36
C ALA A 57 -10.12 -6.74 -11.05
N PRO A 58 -9.27 -7.76 -11.28
CA PRO A 58 -7.82 -7.64 -11.12
C PRO A 58 -7.24 -6.66 -12.15
N ALA A 59 -6.11 -6.05 -11.80
CA ALA A 59 -5.42 -5.08 -12.66
C ALA A 59 -5.13 -5.65 -14.06
N VAL A 60 -5.43 -4.89 -15.11
CA VAL A 60 -5.17 -5.28 -16.51
C VAL A 60 -3.80 -4.74 -16.95
N PHE A 61 -2.92 -5.63 -17.44
CA PHE A 61 -1.60 -5.26 -17.97
C PHE A 61 -1.65 -5.06 -19.50
N GLN A 62 -1.40 -3.85 -19.99
CA GLN A 62 -1.14 -3.58 -21.42
C GLN A 62 0.33 -3.24 -21.64
N SER A 63 1.14 -4.22 -22.07
CA SER A 63 2.59 -4.24 -22.42
C SER A 63 3.62 -3.46 -21.57
N ASN A 64 3.33 -2.26 -21.08
CA ASN A 64 4.10 -1.50 -20.09
C ASN A 64 3.22 -0.78 -19.04
N THR A 65 1.90 -0.88 -19.11
CA THR A 65 0.97 -0.17 -18.21
C THR A 65 0.16 -1.16 -17.38
N CYS A 66 0.00 -0.87 -16.10
CA CYS A 66 -0.83 -1.58 -15.15
C CYS A 66 -1.91 -0.61 -14.63
N ILE A 67 -3.18 -1.00 -14.73
CA ILE A 67 -4.30 -0.21 -14.19
C ILE A 67 -4.86 -0.96 -12.99
N ALA A 68 -4.68 -0.42 -11.78
CA ALA A 68 -5.27 -0.93 -10.56
C ALA A 68 -6.66 -0.31 -10.33
N THR A 69 -7.70 -1.14 -10.28
CA THR A 69 -9.07 -0.69 -10.03
C THR A 69 -9.35 -0.72 -8.53
N LEU A 70 -9.52 0.46 -7.95
CA LEU A 70 -9.79 0.66 -6.52
C LEU A 70 -11.31 0.65 -6.24
N PRO A 71 -11.73 0.54 -4.98
CA PRO A 71 -13.14 0.61 -4.61
C PRO A 71 -13.85 1.84 -5.19
N GLY A 72 -15.04 1.64 -5.76
CA GLY A 72 -15.80 2.70 -6.42
C GLY A 72 -15.40 2.95 -7.87
N ASN A 73 -14.71 2.00 -8.52
CA ASN A 73 -14.22 2.09 -9.90
C ASN A 73 -13.25 3.26 -10.11
N VAL A 74 -12.48 3.60 -9.08
CA VAL A 74 -11.42 4.61 -9.18
C VAL A 74 -10.17 3.92 -9.71
N GLU A 75 -9.60 4.42 -10.80
CA GLU A 75 -8.43 3.81 -11.43
C GLU A 75 -7.13 4.47 -10.94
N MET A 76 -6.10 3.65 -10.77
CA MET A 76 -4.73 4.08 -10.54
C MET A 76 -3.84 3.47 -11.63
N GLN A 77 -3.22 4.32 -12.45
CA GLN A 77 -2.33 3.89 -13.51
C GLN A 77 -0.87 3.86 -13.02
N LEU A 78 -0.20 2.75 -13.30
CA LEU A 78 1.24 2.59 -13.11
C LEU A 78 1.91 2.21 -14.42
N ASN A 79 3.14 2.67 -14.62
CA ASN A 79 3.95 2.31 -15.77
C ASN A 79 5.19 1.50 -15.34
N LEU A 80 5.58 0.56 -16.19
CA LEU A 80 6.76 -0.28 -16.06
C LEU A 80 8.02 0.57 -16.22
N VAL A 81 8.84 0.56 -15.18
CA VAL A 81 10.19 1.08 -15.20
C VAL A 81 11.14 -0.11 -15.30
N ARG A 82 11.84 -0.21 -16.43
CA ARG A 82 12.80 -1.30 -16.68
C ARG A 82 14.05 -1.13 -15.82
N ALA A 83 14.54 -2.25 -15.30
CA ALA A 83 15.82 -2.35 -14.63
C ALA A 83 16.95 -1.72 -15.45
N GLY A 84 17.93 -1.14 -14.77
CA GLY A 84 19.03 -0.46 -15.42
C GLY A 84 19.97 0.21 -14.43
N SER A 85 21.02 0.82 -15.00
CA SER A 85 22.02 1.56 -14.24
C SER A 85 21.98 3.05 -14.58
N PHE A 86 22.20 3.90 -13.59
CA PHE A 86 22.28 5.34 -13.77
C PHE A 86 23.24 5.98 -12.77
N ASN A 87 23.56 7.26 -13.00
CA ASN A 87 24.29 8.07 -12.03
C ASN A 87 23.27 8.79 -11.15
N MET A 88 23.18 8.38 -9.89
CA MET A 88 22.35 8.99 -8.86
C MET A 88 23.09 10.18 -8.25
N GLY A 89 22.37 11.25 -7.89
CA GLY A 89 22.93 12.48 -7.30
C GLY A 89 23.33 13.54 -8.34
N SER A 90 23.83 14.67 -7.84
CA SER A 90 24.17 15.87 -8.61
C SER A 90 25.70 16.03 -8.74
N PRO A 91 26.19 16.68 -9.81
CA PRO A 91 27.59 17.07 -9.90
C PRO A 91 27.89 18.16 -8.86
N PRO A 92 29.13 18.24 -8.35
CA PRO A 92 29.50 19.17 -7.30
C PRO A 92 29.43 20.66 -7.68
N PHE A 93 29.03 20.99 -8.92
CA PHE A 93 28.93 22.34 -9.46
C PHE A 93 27.53 22.68 -9.97
N GLU A 94 26.52 21.84 -9.75
CA GLU A 94 25.12 22.24 -9.99
C GLU A 94 24.70 23.28 -8.93
N ASN A 95 24.01 24.33 -9.37
CA ASN A 95 23.54 25.40 -8.49
C ASN A 95 22.74 24.80 -7.34
N ASN A 96 22.96 25.30 -6.11
CA ASN A 96 22.30 24.86 -4.89
C ASN A 96 22.73 23.49 -4.29
N CYS A 97 23.91 22.96 -4.60
CA CYS A 97 24.48 21.73 -3.98
C CYS A 97 24.95 21.90 -2.52
N TRP A 98 24.20 22.62 -1.67
CA TRP A 98 24.59 22.98 -0.30
C TRP A 98 24.70 21.76 0.65
N PHE A 99 24.24 20.59 0.22
CA PHE A 99 24.24 19.36 1.00
C PHE A 99 25.22 18.33 0.41
N ASN A 100 26.12 17.81 1.25
CA ASN A 100 27.20 16.88 0.87
C ASN A 100 26.72 15.44 0.59
N ASP A 101 25.41 15.20 0.58
CA ASP A 101 24.75 13.90 0.41
C ASP A 101 24.36 13.59 -1.05
N GLU A 102 24.41 14.56 -1.96
CA GLU A 102 24.09 14.36 -3.39
C GLU A 102 25.26 13.86 -4.26
N LYS A 103 26.30 13.25 -3.67
CA LYS A 103 27.49 12.83 -4.44
C LYS A 103 27.13 11.87 -5.56
N LYS A 104 27.46 12.23 -6.80
CA LYS A 104 27.31 11.36 -7.97
C LYS A 104 27.94 9.97 -7.77
N HIS A 105 27.12 8.93 -7.90
CA HIS A 105 27.58 7.53 -7.89
C HIS A 105 26.70 6.66 -8.78
N THR A 106 27.26 5.57 -9.32
CA THR A 106 26.51 4.64 -10.16
C THR A 106 25.67 3.71 -9.30
N VAL A 107 24.38 3.63 -9.59
CA VAL A 107 23.45 2.69 -8.96
C VAL A 107 22.82 1.80 -10.03
N THR A 108 22.60 0.53 -9.69
CA THR A 108 21.95 -0.46 -10.56
C THR A 108 20.69 -1.00 -9.90
N LEU A 109 19.54 -0.80 -10.54
CA LEU A 109 18.29 -1.47 -10.21
C LEU A 109 18.26 -2.78 -10.99
N SER A 110 18.23 -3.91 -10.28
CA SER A 110 18.33 -5.25 -10.88
C SER A 110 16.99 -5.85 -11.30
N GLN A 111 15.89 -5.22 -10.92
CA GLN A 111 14.53 -5.71 -11.17
C GLN A 111 13.68 -4.59 -11.75
N ASP A 112 12.84 -4.97 -12.71
CA ASP A 112 11.76 -4.13 -13.20
C ASP A 112 10.76 -3.85 -12.06
N TYR A 113 10.14 -2.68 -12.08
CA TYR A 113 9.10 -2.31 -11.13
C TYR A 113 8.08 -1.40 -11.82
N TYR A 114 6.91 -1.28 -11.21
CA TYR A 114 5.89 -0.33 -11.66
C TYR A 114 5.90 0.89 -10.75
N MET A 115 5.70 2.08 -11.32
CA MET A 115 5.56 3.34 -10.58
C MET A 115 4.31 4.07 -11.04
N GLY A 116 3.61 4.72 -10.11
CA GLY A 116 2.45 5.56 -10.42
C GLY A 116 2.80 6.63 -11.46
N VAL A 117 1.92 6.82 -12.45
CA VAL A 117 2.13 7.82 -13.51
C VAL A 117 1.93 9.25 -12.97
N THR A 118 1.10 9.38 -11.94
CA THR A 118 0.87 10.62 -11.19
C THR A 118 1.12 10.36 -9.71
N GLU A 119 1.19 11.41 -8.91
CA GLU A 119 0.99 11.27 -7.47
C GLU A 119 -0.38 10.65 -7.17
N VAL A 120 -0.53 10.08 -5.97
CA VAL A 120 -1.81 9.53 -5.50
C VAL A 120 -2.81 10.67 -5.41
N THR A 121 -3.93 10.55 -6.13
CA THR A 121 -4.97 11.58 -6.16
C THR A 121 -5.83 11.54 -4.89
N GLN A 122 -6.54 12.63 -4.60
CA GLN A 122 -7.48 12.66 -3.47
C GLN A 122 -8.61 11.63 -3.63
N GLY A 123 -9.09 11.40 -4.85
CA GLY A 123 -10.08 10.36 -5.15
C GLY A 123 -9.55 8.96 -4.84
N GLN A 124 -8.33 8.64 -5.29
CA GLN A 124 -7.66 7.37 -5.01
C GLN A 124 -7.40 7.17 -3.51
N TYR A 125 -6.91 8.20 -2.83
CA TYR A 125 -6.65 8.15 -1.39
C TYR A 125 -7.94 7.89 -0.60
N ARG A 126 -9.03 8.61 -0.91
CA ARG A 126 -10.33 8.39 -0.28
C ARG A 126 -10.91 7.02 -0.56
N ALA A 127 -10.72 6.47 -1.76
CA ALA A 127 -11.20 5.14 -2.11
C ALA A 127 -10.66 4.07 -1.15
N ILE A 128 -9.42 4.20 -0.69
CA ILE A 128 -8.74 3.25 0.21
C ILE A 128 -8.87 3.65 1.69
N MET A 129 -8.57 4.90 2.03
CA MET A 129 -8.44 5.36 3.41
C MET A 129 -9.76 5.84 4.02
N LYS A 130 -10.77 6.13 3.18
CA LYS A 130 -12.06 6.72 3.58
C LYS A 130 -11.92 8.06 4.31
N ASP A 131 -10.83 8.78 4.04
CA ASP A 131 -10.48 10.09 4.62
C ASP A 131 -9.79 10.97 3.56
N ASN A 132 -9.75 12.29 3.75
CA ASN A 132 -9.01 13.24 2.89
C ASN A 132 -8.43 14.43 3.69
N PRO A 133 -7.14 14.38 4.06
CA PRO A 133 -6.49 15.44 4.82
C PRO A 133 -6.07 16.66 3.98
N ALA A 134 -6.21 16.60 2.65
CA ALA A 134 -5.73 17.65 1.75
C ALA A 134 -6.35 19.02 2.11
N TYR A 135 -5.57 20.07 2.07
CA TYR A 135 -6.02 21.46 2.07
C TYR A 135 -6.70 21.86 0.75
N PHE A 136 -6.05 21.59 -0.38
CA PHE A 136 -6.66 21.83 -1.69
C PHE A 136 -7.69 20.74 -1.96
N LYS A 137 -8.86 21.07 -2.50
CA LYS A 137 -9.99 20.14 -2.59
C LYS A 137 -10.44 19.96 -4.02
N GLU A 138 -9.95 18.92 -4.67
CA GLU A 138 -10.44 18.38 -5.94
C GLU A 138 -9.99 16.92 -6.04
N ASP A 139 -10.78 16.07 -6.69
CA ASP A 139 -10.54 14.62 -6.70
C ASP A 139 -9.29 14.21 -7.46
N ASP A 140 -8.99 14.95 -8.54
CA ASP A 140 -7.86 14.70 -9.43
C ASP A 140 -6.57 15.40 -8.98
N LEU A 141 -6.62 16.21 -7.91
CA LEU A 141 -5.41 16.78 -7.32
C LEU A 141 -4.66 15.74 -6.49
N PRO A 142 -3.33 15.88 -6.34
CA PRO A 142 -2.57 15.05 -5.41
C PRO A 142 -3.11 15.21 -3.99
N VAL A 143 -3.12 14.10 -3.24
CA VAL A 143 -3.35 14.17 -1.81
C VAL A 143 -2.11 14.76 -1.13
N GLU A 144 -2.32 15.79 -0.30
CA GLU A 144 -1.26 16.38 0.53
C GLU A 144 -1.67 16.44 2.01
N ARG A 145 -0.75 16.89 2.88
CA ARG A 145 -0.86 16.79 4.35
C ARG A 145 -0.98 15.35 4.89
N VAL A 146 -0.34 14.41 4.20
CA VAL A 146 -0.24 13.01 4.61
C VAL A 146 1.12 12.78 5.28
N THR A 147 1.13 12.16 6.46
CA THR A 147 2.38 11.75 7.11
C THR A 147 2.95 10.50 6.43
N TRP A 148 4.26 10.26 6.55
CA TRP A 148 4.87 9.05 6.02
C TRP A 148 4.18 7.77 6.51
N HIS A 149 3.80 7.72 7.80
CA HIS A 149 3.05 6.59 8.37
C HIS A 149 1.70 6.39 7.69
N LYS A 150 0.98 7.47 7.37
CA LYS A 150 -0.30 7.40 6.65
C LYS A 150 -0.12 6.99 5.19
N ALA A 151 1.00 7.34 4.57
CA ALA A 151 1.33 6.89 3.22
C ALA A 151 1.65 5.38 3.20
N MET A 152 2.38 4.88 4.19
CA MET A 152 2.61 3.43 4.35
C MET A 152 1.32 2.67 4.66
N GLU A 153 0.47 3.20 5.54
CA GLU A 153 -0.86 2.63 5.83
C GLU A 153 -1.73 2.56 4.56
N PHE A 154 -1.68 3.60 3.70
CA PHE A 154 -2.33 3.57 2.40
C PHE A 154 -1.81 2.42 1.54
N CYS A 155 -0.49 2.24 1.42
CA CYS A 155 0.07 1.11 0.67
C CYS A 155 -0.33 -0.25 1.26
N GLU A 156 -0.33 -0.39 2.58
CA GLU A 156 -0.76 -1.62 3.27
C GLU A 156 -2.20 -1.99 2.94
N ARG A 157 -3.14 -1.04 3.00
CA ARG A 157 -4.54 -1.28 2.63
C ARG A 157 -4.72 -1.47 1.13
N LEU A 158 -3.96 -0.76 0.31
CA LEU A 158 -3.98 -0.92 -1.15
C LEU A 158 -3.56 -2.33 -1.56
N ASN A 159 -2.68 -2.99 -0.79
CA ASN A 159 -2.26 -4.36 -1.05
C ASN A 159 -3.38 -5.42 -0.91
N GLU A 160 -4.52 -5.09 -0.31
CA GLU A 160 -5.72 -5.95 -0.36
C GLU A 160 -6.25 -6.13 -1.80
N TYR A 161 -5.89 -5.22 -2.70
CA TYR A 161 -6.29 -5.19 -4.11
C TYR A 161 -5.12 -5.48 -5.06
N ALA A 162 -3.96 -5.88 -4.53
CA ALA A 162 -2.80 -6.19 -5.36
C ALA A 162 -3.00 -7.49 -6.16
N PRO A 163 -2.56 -7.54 -7.42
CA PRO A 163 -2.46 -8.80 -8.15
C PRO A 163 -1.52 -9.78 -7.45
N ASP A 164 -1.76 -11.08 -7.64
CA ASP A 164 -0.92 -12.14 -7.06
C ASP A 164 0.57 -11.93 -7.41
N GLY A 165 1.42 -12.01 -6.39
CA GLY A 165 2.87 -11.83 -6.52
C GLY A 165 3.34 -10.37 -6.60
N TRP A 166 2.44 -9.39 -6.52
CA TRP A 166 2.78 -7.97 -6.52
C TRP A 166 2.51 -7.31 -5.17
N LYS A 167 3.23 -6.22 -4.91
CA LYS A 167 3.08 -5.41 -3.70
C LYS A 167 3.27 -3.94 -4.00
N PHE A 168 2.28 -3.13 -3.66
CA PHE A 168 2.37 -1.68 -3.58
C PHE A 168 3.17 -1.26 -2.35
N THR A 169 4.10 -0.33 -2.55
CA THR A 169 4.92 0.30 -1.51
C THR A 169 5.36 1.67 -1.98
N LEU A 170 5.85 2.50 -1.06
CA LEU A 170 6.57 3.70 -1.44
C LEU A 170 7.86 3.33 -2.20
N PRO A 171 8.24 4.09 -3.23
CA PRO A 171 9.50 3.88 -3.92
C PRO A 171 10.67 4.19 -2.98
N THR A 172 11.79 3.52 -3.18
CA THR A 172 13.07 3.99 -2.62
C THR A 172 13.47 5.30 -3.31
N GLU A 173 14.33 6.08 -2.66
CA GLU A 173 14.90 7.30 -3.27
C GLU A 173 15.55 7.00 -4.62
N THR A 174 16.30 5.90 -4.70
CA THR A 174 16.92 5.43 -5.95
C THR A 174 15.90 5.11 -7.04
N GLN A 175 14.82 4.39 -6.71
CA GLN A 175 13.76 4.11 -7.68
C GLN A 175 13.11 5.41 -8.17
N TRP A 176 12.82 6.31 -7.25
CA TRP A 176 12.21 7.59 -7.56
C TRP A 176 13.11 8.44 -8.48
N GLU A 177 14.40 8.59 -8.16
CA GLU A 177 15.32 9.37 -9.00
C GLU A 177 15.56 8.72 -10.36
N PHE A 178 15.69 7.39 -10.43
CA PHE A 178 15.84 6.68 -11.70
C PHE A 178 14.65 6.92 -12.63
N ALA A 179 13.43 6.81 -12.09
CA ALA A 179 12.21 7.07 -12.83
C ALA A 179 12.11 8.54 -13.26
N CYS A 180 12.40 9.48 -12.36
CA CYS A 180 12.36 10.92 -12.65
C CYS A 180 13.36 11.32 -13.73
N ARG A 181 14.56 10.73 -13.76
CA ARG A 181 15.56 11.02 -14.80
C ARG A 181 15.14 10.50 -16.17
N ALA A 182 14.45 9.35 -16.24
CA ALA A 182 14.02 8.73 -17.50
C ALA A 182 15.16 8.62 -18.54
N GLY A 183 16.39 8.35 -18.08
CA GLY A 183 17.59 8.28 -18.92
C GLY A 183 18.27 9.62 -19.21
N SER A 184 17.67 10.74 -18.80
CA SER A 184 18.25 12.07 -18.91
C SER A 184 19.45 12.27 -17.97
N LYS A 185 20.35 13.16 -18.38
CA LYS A 185 21.52 13.62 -17.61
C LYS A 185 21.44 15.11 -17.26
N SER A 186 20.41 15.82 -17.71
CA SER A 186 20.15 17.21 -17.36
C SER A 186 19.57 17.34 -15.95
N ALA A 187 19.45 18.58 -15.47
CA ALA A 187 18.88 18.88 -14.15
C ALA A 187 17.42 18.38 -14.01
N TYR A 188 16.63 18.47 -15.08
CA TYR A 188 15.26 17.96 -15.17
C TYR A 188 15.13 16.97 -16.33
N SER A 189 14.11 16.12 -16.32
CA SER A 189 13.85 15.17 -17.42
C SER A 189 13.60 15.83 -18.77
N TRP A 190 13.24 17.12 -18.77
CA TRP A 190 12.94 17.91 -19.96
C TRP A 190 14.00 18.97 -20.31
N GLY A 191 15.17 18.94 -19.67
CA GLY A 191 16.28 19.88 -19.90
C GLY A 191 16.78 20.53 -18.61
N ASP A 192 17.43 21.69 -18.75
CA ASP A 192 18.19 22.31 -17.66
C ASP A 192 17.51 23.53 -17.01
N SER A 193 16.28 23.87 -17.40
CA SER A 193 15.58 25.04 -16.86
C SER A 193 14.21 24.68 -16.30
N LEU A 194 13.90 25.31 -15.16
CA LEU A 194 12.62 25.28 -14.50
C LEU A 194 12.12 26.71 -14.35
N ASN A 195 11.19 27.14 -15.20
CA ASN A 195 10.67 28.52 -15.22
C ASN A 195 9.14 28.60 -14.98
N GLY A 196 8.50 27.49 -14.61
CA GLY A 196 7.05 27.38 -14.39
C GLY A 196 6.24 26.98 -15.62
N ASP A 197 6.87 26.74 -16.78
CA ASP A 197 6.20 26.29 -18.01
C ASP A 197 5.82 24.80 -18.01
N LYS A 198 6.68 23.96 -17.41
CA LYS A 198 6.59 22.49 -17.46
C LYS A 198 6.30 21.84 -16.12
N ALA A 199 6.27 22.64 -15.04
CA ALA A 199 5.93 22.18 -13.70
C ALA A 199 5.29 23.32 -12.91
N ASN A 200 4.44 22.97 -11.95
CA ASN A 200 3.84 23.94 -11.03
C ASN A 200 4.86 24.38 -9.98
N CYS A 201 5.63 25.43 -10.29
CA CYS A 201 6.62 26.02 -9.40
C CYS A 201 6.55 27.56 -9.45
N ASN A 202 7.24 28.22 -8.52
CA ASN A 202 7.35 29.67 -8.55
C ASN A 202 8.33 30.11 -9.66
N GLY A 203 7.80 30.39 -10.85
CA GLY A 203 8.59 30.82 -12.01
C GLY A 203 9.36 32.13 -11.85
N ASN A 204 9.16 32.89 -10.76
CA ASN A 204 9.96 34.09 -10.47
C ASN A 204 11.38 33.77 -10.00
N TYR A 205 11.67 32.51 -9.66
CA TYR A 205 13.00 32.04 -9.27
C TYR A 205 13.38 30.85 -10.14
N PRO A 206 13.73 31.09 -11.43
CA PRO A 206 14.09 30.02 -12.33
C PRO A 206 15.38 29.34 -11.87
N TYR A 207 15.43 28.02 -12.04
CA TYR A 207 16.68 27.24 -12.00
C TYR A 207 17.44 27.40 -13.31
#